data_AF-W4JSH9-F1
#
_entry.id   AF-W4JSH9-F1
#
_cell.length_a   1.000
_cell.length_b   1.000
_cell.length_c   1.000
_cell.angle_alpha   90.00
_cell.angle_beta   90.00
_cell.angle_gamma   90.00
#
_symmetry.space_group_name_H-M   'P 1'
#
loop_
_entity.id
_entity.type
_entity.pdbx_description
1 polymer ?
#
loop_
_entity_poly.entity_id
_entity_poly.type
_entity_poly.pdbx_seq_one_letter_code
_entity_poly.pdbx_strand_id
1 'polypeptide(L)'
;CNTCNRLYSSAPALQQHFRDSTNHPNCGRCDIGFRDPTALNIDVPNHYRVSPNHPRCTKCPTIGFASTEAFEQHIASSHPEFRCKACGQNFSSEASLEGHYRDSLKHPTCPECKISFIDDRALAEVIILHIY
;
A
#
# COMPACT_ATOMS: atom_id res chain seq x y z
N CYS A 1 27.53 25.22 1.09
CA CYS A 1 26.53 24.89 2.12
C CYS A 1 26.62 25.95 3.20
N ASN A 2 25.51 26.62 3.51
CA ASN A 2 25.48 27.73 4.47
C ASN A 2 25.46 27.27 5.93
N THR A 3 25.17 25.98 6.18
CA THR A 3 25.11 25.41 7.53
C THR A 3 26.46 24.89 8.02
N CYS A 4 27.23 24.23 7.14
CA CYS A 4 28.54 23.65 7.47
C CYS A 4 29.72 24.31 6.76
N ASN A 5 29.50 25.42 6.06
CA ASN A 5 30.49 26.21 5.32
C ASN A 5 31.33 25.43 4.28
N ARG A 6 30.91 24.22 3.88
CA ARG A 6 31.54 23.47 2.80
C ARG A 6 31.21 24.04 1.43
N LEU A 7 32.19 24.12 0.55
CA LEU A 7 32.04 24.60 -0.82
C LEU A 7 31.79 23.43 -1.77
N TYR A 8 30.98 23.66 -2.81
CA TYR A 8 30.64 22.68 -3.83
C TYR A 8 30.77 23.32 -5.20
N SER A 9 31.29 22.57 -6.16
CA SER A 9 31.57 23.05 -7.52
C SER A 9 30.32 23.25 -8.38
N SER A 10 29.16 22.74 -7.94
CA SER A 10 27.91 22.82 -8.70
C SER A 10 26.68 22.68 -7.80
N ALA A 11 25.52 23.11 -8.31
CA ALA A 11 24.24 22.92 -7.63
C ALA A 11 23.88 21.43 -7.43
N PRO A 12 24.07 20.51 -8.41
CA PRO A 12 23.88 19.08 -8.18
C PRO A 12 24.77 18.50 -7.09
N ALA A 13 26.05 18.90 -7.03
CA ALA A 13 26.96 18.46 -5.97
C ALA A 13 26.52 18.93 -4.57
N LEU A 14 26.01 20.16 -4.48
CA LEU A 14 25.44 20.68 -3.24
C LEU A 14 24.15 19.94 -2.83
N GLN A 15 23.29 19.61 -3.80
CA GLN A 15 22.07 18.82 -3.55
C GLN A 15 22.39 17.40 -3.08
N GLN A 16 23.38 16.75 -3.69
CA GLN A 16 23.84 15.44 -3.26
C GLN A 16 24.41 15.49 -1.84
N HIS A 17 25.18 16.52 -1.51
CA HIS A 17 25.64 16.75 -0.13
C HIS A 17 24.49 16.79 0.87
N PHE A 18 23.40 17.47 0.54
CA PHE A 18 22.24 17.48 1.43
C PHE A 18 21.64 16.09 1.61
N ARG A 19 21.44 15.34 0.51
CA ARG A 19 20.86 13.99 0.54
C ARG A 19 21.67 13.02 1.41
N ASP A 20 22.99 13.14 1.40
CA ASP A 20 23.90 12.23 2.12
C ASP A 20 24.31 12.75 3.51
N SER A 21 23.87 13.95 3.90
CA SER A 21 24.33 14.62 5.12
C SER A 21 23.46 14.28 6.33
N THR A 22 24.07 13.65 7.34
CA THR A 22 23.47 13.43 8.67
C THR A 22 23.42 14.69 9.54
N ASN A 23 24.16 15.74 9.18
CA ASN A 23 24.23 17.00 9.95
C ASN A 23 23.16 18.03 9.55
N HIS A 24 22.20 17.64 8.73
CA HIS A 24 21.13 18.51 8.23
C HIS A 24 19.77 17.87 8.52
N PRO A 25 18.67 18.64 8.46
CA PRO A 25 17.34 18.08 8.66
C PRO A 25 17.14 16.89 7.74
N ASN A 26 16.72 15.75 8.27
CA ASN A 26 16.63 14.52 7.50
C ASN A 26 15.25 13.90 7.62
N CYS A 27 14.96 12.96 6.72
CA CYS A 27 13.85 12.06 6.91
C CYS A 27 14.18 11.10 8.06
N GLY A 28 13.46 11.19 9.18
CA GLY A 28 13.67 10.32 10.35
C GLY A 28 13.39 8.83 10.16
N ARG A 29 13.24 8.36 8.91
CA ARG A 29 13.00 6.96 8.55
C ARG A 29 14.05 6.39 7.58
N CYS A 30 14.64 7.22 6.72
CA CYS A 30 15.68 6.78 5.78
C CYS A 30 16.96 7.64 5.83
N ASP A 31 17.05 8.56 6.79
CA ASP A 31 18.17 9.47 7.05
C ASP A 31 18.62 10.35 5.87
N ILE A 32 17.86 10.38 4.78
CA ILE A 32 18.13 11.26 3.65
C ILE A 32 17.97 12.71 4.10
N GLY A 33 19.04 13.48 3.95
CA GLY A 33 19.10 14.86 4.38
C GLY A 33 18.49 15.84 3.38
N PHE A 34 18.04 16.98 3.90
CA PHE A 34 17.43 18.09 3.19
C PHE A 34 18.25 19.36 3.44
N ARG A 35 18.07 20.35 2.58
CA ARG A 35 18.80 21.62 2.67
C ARG A 35 18.55 22.35 3.99
N ASP A 36 17.29 22.38 4.42
CA ASP A 36 16.81 23.18 5.54
C ASP A 36 15.44 22.64 6.03
N PRO A 37 14.95 23.10 7.20
CA PRO A 37 13.69 22.60 7.76
C PRO A 37 12.45 22.91 6.89
N THR A 38 12.48 23.98 6.10
CA THR A 38 11.37 24.33 5.20
C THR A 38 11.32 23.36 4.02
N ALA A 39 12.48 23.07 3.42
CA ALA A 39 12.62 22.04 2.39
C ALA A 39 12.18 20.67 2.92
N LEU A 40 12.57 20.29 4.15
CA LEU A 40 12.07 19.06 4.77
C LEU A 40 10.54 19.02 4.78
N ASN A 41 9.86 20.07 5.26
CA ASN A 41 8.41 20.07 5.39
C ASN A 41 7.66 20.06 4.04
N ILE A 42 8.19 20.76 3.03
CA ILE A 42 7.55 20.88 1.71
C ILE A 42 7.86 19.67 0.83
N ASP A 43 9.08 19.15 0.89
CA ASP A 43 9.57 18.10 -0.01
C ASP A 43 9.30 16.68 0.54
N VAL A 44 9.12 16.50 1.86
CA VAL A 44 8.82 15.18 2.46
C VAL A 44 7.67 14.43 1.80
N PRO A 45 6.53 15.06 1.48
CA PRO A 45 5.42 14.35 0.85
C PRO A 45 5.81 13.79 -0.53
N ASN A 46 6.57 14.56 -1.30
CA ASN A 46 7.10 14.10 -2.58
C ASN A 46 8.20 13.06 -2.39
N HIS A 47 9.06 13.23 -1.40
CA HIS A 47 10.11 12.28 -1.04
C HIS A 47 9.52 10.88 -0.77
N TYR A 48 8.47 10.76 0.06
CA TYR A 48 7.82 9.47 0.30
C TYR A 48 7.22 8.84 -0.95
N ARG A 49 6.84 9.66 -1.94
CA ARG A 49 6.23 9.19 -3.18
C ARG A 49 7.27 8.64 -4.16
N VAL A 50 8.45 9.26 -4.24
CA VAL A 50 9.46 8.96 -5.28
C VAL A 50 10.67 8.21 -4.76
N SER A 51 10.89 8.19 -3.44
CA SER A 51 12.04 7.53 -2.84
C SER A 51 11.90 6.01 -2.90
N PRO A 52 12.91 5.27 -3.41
CA PRO A 52 12.90 3.81 -3.37
C PRO A 52 13.03 3.25 -1.95
N ASN A 53 13.45 4.07 -0.99
CA ASN A 53 13.62 3.69 0.42
C ASN A 53 12.32 3.76 1.23
N HIS A 54 11.20 4.09 0.59
CA HIS A 54 9.88 4.17 1.21
C HIS A 54 8.89 3.24 0.51
N PRO A 55 7.92 2.68 1.25
CA PRO A 55 6.87 1.88 0.64
C PRO A 55 6.00 2.75 -0.26
N ARG A 56 5.60 2.19 -1.40
CA ARG A 56 4.78 2.86 -2.42
C ARG A 56 3.67 1.93 -2.90
N CYS A 57 2.51 2.52 -3.16
CA CYS A 57 1.42 1.81 -3.80
C CYS A 57 1.55 1.91 -5.32
N THR A 58 1.71 0.78 -6.00
CA THR A 58 1.79 0.74 -7.47
C THR A 58 0.47 1.10 -8.15
N LYS A 59 -0.65 0.95 -7.43
CA LYS A 59 -2.00 1.32 -7.89
C LYS A 59 -2.36 2.79 -7.60
N CYS A 60 -1.64 3.45 -6.68
CA CYS A 60 -1.84 4.85 -6.29
C CYS A 60 -0.52 5.65 -6.38
N PRO A 61 -0.05 6.00 -7.58
CA PRO A 61 1.27 6.61 -7.78
C PRO A 61 1.40 8.04 -7.21
N THR A 62 0.29 8.65 -6.82
CA THR A 62 0.25 9.99 -6.25
C THR A 62 0.49 10.00 -4.74
N ILE A 63 0.43 8.85 -4.06
CA ILE A 63 0.53 8.72 -2.61
C ILE A 63 1.88 8.08 -2.23
N GLY A 64 2.57 8.72 -1.30
CA GLY A 64 3.79 8.20 -0.67
C GLY A 64 3.56 7.93 0.81
N PHE A 65 4.30 6.97 1.38
CA PHE A 65 4.11 6.54 2.76
C PHE A 65 5.38 6.73 3.59
N ALA A 66 5.21 7.34 4.77
CA ALA A 66 6.30 7.53 5.71
C ALA A 66 6.72 6.22 6.38
N SER A 67 5.81 5.26 6.52
CA SER A 67 6.05 3.98 7.20
C SER A 67 5.33 2.82 6.51
N THR A 68 5.80 1.60 6.79
CA THR A 68 5.14 0.35 6.37
C THR A 68 3.74 0.25 6.93
N GLU A 69 3.52 0.62 8.20
CA GLU A 69 2.18 0.57 8.83
C GLU A 69 1.16 1.46 8.11
N ALA A 70 1.55 2.69 7.72
CA ALA A 70 0.68 3.60 6.96
C ALA A 70 0.38 3.05 5.56
N PHE A 71 1.36 2.41 4.94
CA PHE A 71 1.19 1.74 3.65
C PHE A 71 0.24 0.54 3.77
N GLU A 72 0.42 -0.33 4.76
CA GLU A 72 -0.44 -1.49 5.00
C GLU A 72 -1.88 -1.09 5.28
N GLN A 73 -2.10 -0.05 6.11
CA GLN A 73 -3.44 0.51 6.33
C GLN A 73 -4.07 1.06 5.05
N HIS A 74 -3.29 1.72 4.20
CA HIS A 74 -3.77 2.17 2.89
C HIS A 74 -4.13 1.00 1.98
N ILE A 75 -3.30 -0.04 1.89
CA ILE A 75 -3.62 -1.23 1.10
C ILE A 75 -4.90 -1.90 1.64
N ALA A 76 -5.01 -2.11 2.94
CA ALA A 76 -6.19 -2.73 3.54
C ALA A 76 -7.49 -1.95 3.28
N SER A 77 -7.43 -0.61 3.27
CA SER A 77 -8.61 0.24 3.06
C SER A 77 -8.93 0.51 1.60
N SER A 78 -7.91 0.71 0.76
CA SER A 78 -8.05 1.18 -0.63
C SER A 78 -7.91 0.04 -1.64
N HIS A 79 -7.18 -1.02 -1.29
CA HIS A 79 -6.95 -2.20 -2.11
C HIS A 79 -7.16 -3.50 -1.30
N PRO A 80 -8.31 -3.66 -0.64
CA PRO A 80 -8.60 -4.83 0.18
C PRO A 80 -8.45 -6.12 -0.63
N GLU A 81 -7.54 -6.98 -0.20
CA GLU A 81 -7.28 -8.29 -0.80
C GLU A 81 -8.53 -9.18 -0.68
N PHE A 82 -9.20 -9.11 0.47
CA PHE A 82 -10.40 -9.89 0.79
C PHE A 82 -11.65 -9.04 0.63
N ARG A 83 -11.99 -8.71 -0.62
CA ARG A 83 -13.21 -7.97 -0.96
C ARG A 83 -14.21 -8.88 -1.67
N CYS A 84 -15.44 -8.90 -1.17
CA CYS A 84 -16.54 -9.54 -1.88
C CYS A 84 -16.86 -8.75 -3.16
N LYS A 85 -16.66 -9.36 -4.33
CA LYS A 85 -16.89 -8.70 -5.62
C LYS A 85 -18.36 -8.39 -5.90
N ALA A 86 -19.29 -9.20 -5.37
CA ALA A 86 -20.72 -9.03 -5.62
C ALA A 86 -21.34 -7.87 -4.82
N CYS A 87 -20.99 -7.71 -3.54
CA CYS A 87 -21.55 -6.66 -2.67
C CYS A 87 -20.57 -5.52 -2.35
N GLY A 88 -19.29 -5.67 -2.66
CA GLY A 88 -18.25 -4.68 -2.39
C GLY A 88 -17.78 -4.59 -0.94
N GLN A 89 -18.24 -5.48 -0.06
CA GLN A 89 -17.84 -5.50 1.35
C GLN A 89 -16.39 -5.99 1.50
N ASN A 90 -15.64 -5.35 2.39
CA ASN A 90 -14.25 -5.68 2.69
C ASN A 90 -14.17 -6.52 3.96
N PHE A 91 -13.20 -7.44 4.00
CA PHE A 91 -12.98 -8.38 5.09
C PHE A 91 -11.52 -8.32 5.55
N SER A 92 -11.29 -8.63 6.83
CA SER A 92 -9.96 -8.56 7.44
C SER A 92 -9.08 -9.78 7.15
N SER A 93 -9.66 -10.86 6.63
CA SER A 93 -8.98 -12.12 6.32
C SER A 93 -9.74 -12.94 5.26
N GLU A 94 -9.04 -13.86 4.60
CA GLU A 94 -9.65 -14.85 3.70
C GLU A 94 -10.74 -15.66 4.41
N ALA A 95 -10.47 -16.16 5.61
CA ALA A 95 -11.43 -16.92 6.41
C ALA A 95 -12.72 -16.14 6.70
N SER A 96 -12.62 -14.83 6.96
CA SER A 96 -13.80 -13.98 7.17
C SER A 96 -14.59 -13.72 5.88
N LEU A 97 -13.93 -13.68 4.72
CA LEU A 97 -14.58 -13.57 3.42
C LEU A 97 -15.27 -14.89 3.04
N GLU A 98 -14.63 -16.04 3.28
CA GLU A 98 -15.21 -17.37 3.07
C GLU A 98 -16.43 -17.60 3.97
N GLY A 99 -16.35 -17.20 5.24
CA GLY A 99 -17.50 -17.20 6.14
C GLY A 99 -18.64 -16.32 5.61
N HIS A 100 -18.32 -15.13 5.11
CA HIS A 100 -19.30 -14.28 4.46
C HIS A 100 -19.98 -14.94 3.26
N TYR A 101 -19.24 -15.66 2.41
CA TYR A 101 -19.85 -16.41 1.32
C TYR A 101 -20.82 -17.44 1.86
N ARG A 102 -20.37 -18.28 2.81
CA ARG A 102 -21.17 -19.34 3.43
C ARG A 102 -22.47 -18.84 4.07
N ASP A 103 -22.43 -17.77 4.85
CA ASP A 103 -23.56 -17.29 5.64
C ASP A 103 -24.52 -16.35 4.87
N SER A 104 -24.10 -15.81 3.73
CA SER A 104 -24.90 -14.85 2.97
C SER A 104 -25.83 -15.54 1.98
N LEU A 105 -27.14 -15.27 2.13
CA LEU A 105 -28.18 -15.70 1.19
C LEU A 105 -28.09 -15.03 -0.20
N LYS A 106 -27.21 -14.05 -0.37
CA LYS A 106 -27.02 -13.32 -1.64
C LYS A 106 -26.02 -14.00 -2.58
N HIS A 107 -25.42 -15.10 -2.15
CA HIS A 107 -24.40 -15.83 -2.89
C HIS A 107 -24.91 -17.21 -3.31
N PRO A 108 -24.51 -17.69 -4.51
CA PRO A 108 -24.97 -18.97 -5.01
C PRO A 108 -24.48 -20.12 -4.12
N THR A 109 -25.41 -20.95 -3.65
CA THR A 109 -25.13 -22.08 -2.76
C THR A 109 -25.29 -23.39 -3.52
N CYS A 110 -24.34 -24.31 -3.36
CA CYS A 110 -24.45 -25.65 -3.89
C CYS A 110 -25.56 -26.43 -3.18
N PRO A 111 -26.51 -27.02 -3.92
CA PRO A 111 -27.61 -27.76 -3.32
C PRO A 111 -27.15 -29.05 -2.63
N GLU A 112 -26.05 -29.66 -3.08
CA GLU A 112 -25.53 -30.93 -2.56
C GLU A 112 -24.74 -30.73 -1.25
N CYS A 113 -23.68 -29.92 -1.28
CA CYS A 113 -22.79 -29.74 -0.13
C CYS A 113 -23.13 -28.53 0.76
N LYS A 114 -24.12 -27.71 0.39
CA LYS A 114 -24.56 -26.50 1.12
C LYS A 114 -23.46 -25.45 1.34
N ILE A 115 -22.42 -25.47 0.52
CA ILE A 115 -21.35 -24.45 0.49
C ILE A 115 -21.77 -23.33 -0.47
N SER A 116 -21.57 -22.08 -0.05
CA SER A 116 -21.84 -20.90 -0.88
C SER A 116 -20.56 -20.37 -1.51
N PHE A 117 -20.68 -19.82 -2.72
CA PHE A 117 -19.56 -19.44 -3.58
C PHE A 117 -19.60 -17.97 -3.96
N ILE A 118 -18.46 -17.44 -4.39
CA ILE A 118 -18.30 -16.04 -4.79
C ILE A 118 -19.20 -15.64 -5.97
N ASP A 119 -19.46 -16.56 -6.90
CA ASP A 119 -20.28 -16.35 -8.10
C ASP A 119 -20.74 -17.69 -8.70
N ASP A 120 -21.64 -17.61 -9.69
CA ASP A 120 -22.23 -18.79 -10.34
C ASP A 120 -21.20 -19.65 -11.08
N ARG A 121 -20.09 -19.06 -11.56
CA ARG A 121 -19.03 -19.81 -12.25
C ARG A 121 -18.27 -20.67 -11.25
N ALA A 122 -17.92 -20.13 -10.09
CA ALA A 122 -17.30 -20.89 -9.01
C ALA A 122 -18.21 -22.03 -8.51
N LEU A 123 -19.52 -21.76 -8.42
CA LEU A 123 -20.50 -22.81 -8.10
C LEU A 123 -20.55 -23.89 -9.20
N ALA A 124 -20.59 -23.50 -10.48
CA ALA A 124 -20.71 -24.44 -11.59
C ALA A 124 -19.55 -25.45 -11.63
N GLU A 125 -18.32 -25.01 -11.37
CA GLU A 125 -17.14 -25.89 -11.30
C GLU A 125 -17.31 -27.00 -10.25
N VAL A 126 -17.91 -26.68 -9.10
CA VAL A 126 -18.14 -27.64 -8.02
C VAL A 126 -19.36 -28.53 -8.28
N ILE A 127 -20.41 -28.01 -8.93
CA ILE A 127 -21.56 -28.83 -9.32
C ILE A 127 -21.13 -29.94 -10.29
N ILE A 128 -20.23 -29.65 -11.23
CA ILE A 128 -19.70 -30.65 -12.16
C ILE A 128 -19.06 -31.83 -11.40
N LEU A 129 -18.33 -31.56 -10.31
CA LEU A 129 -17.70 -32.61 -9.49
C LEU A 129 -18.69 -33.49 -8.72
N HIS A 130 -19.94 -33.06 -8.52
CA HIS A 130 -20.97 -33.89 -7.89
C HIS A 130 -21.73 -34.77 -8.90
N ILE A 131 -21.59 -34.49 -10.20
CA ILE A 131 -22.26 -35.24 -11.28
C ILE A 131 -21.45 -36.47 -11.71
N TYR A 132 -20.15 -36.50 -11.35
CA TYR A 132 -19.23 -37.61 -11.59
C TYR A 132 -18.93 -38.39 -10.30
#